data_AF-A0A529KBG6-F1
#
_entry.id   AF-A0A529KBG6-F1
#
_cell.length_a   1.000
_cell.length_b   1.000
_cell.length_c   1.000
_cell.angle_alpha   90.00
_cell.angle_beta   90.00
_cell.angle_gamma   90.00
#
_symmetry.space_group_name_H-M   'P 1'
#
loop_
_entity.id
_entity.type
_entity.pdbx_description
1 polymer ?
#
loop_
_entity_poly.entity_id
_entity_poly.type
_entity_poly.pdbx_seq_one_letter_code
_entity_poly.pdbx_strand_id
1 'polypeptide(L)'
;MRHALKASAVIMTLLGAAWSNPVRADWRDDIGTFRVGIVAEPGAGNTVPGLALLTDAYTKALGMKVEFVVSRDYAALIEAQANAHIEYAVYSATAYA
;
A
#
# COMPACT_ATOMS: atom_id res chain seq x y z
N MET A 1 -19.89 -42.82 -28.29
CA MET A 1 -19.82 -41.34 -28.42
C MET A 1 -20.38 -40.59 -27.19
N ARG A 2 -21.56 -40.93 -26.65
CA ARG A 2 -22.16 -40.22 -25.49
C ARG A 2 -21.33 -40.30 -24.18
N HIS A 3 -20.61 -41.39 -23.94
CA HIS A 3 -19.73 -41.52 -22.76
C HIS A 3 -18.46 -40.67 -22.85
N ALA A 4 -17.87 -40.54 -24.04
CA ALA A 4 -16.71 -39.67 -24.29
C ALA A 4 -17.08 -38.19 -24.13
N LEU A 5 -18.29 -37.80 -24.54
CA LEU A 5 -18.81 -36.45 -24.36
C LEU A 5 -19.04 -36.10 -22.87
N LYS A 6 -19.54 -37.06 -22.08
CA LYS A 6 -19.71 -36.90 -20.62
C LYS A 6 -18.37 -36.83 -19.88
N ALA A 7 -17.38 -37.63 -20.29
CA ALA A 7 -16.03 -37.60 -19.71
C ALA A 7 -15.34 -36.25 -19.97
N SER A 8 -15.50 -35.69 -21.17
CA SER A 8 -14.96 -34.37 -21.52
C SER A 8 -15.55 -33.25 -20.67
N ALA A 9 -16.87 -33.30 -20.41
CA ALA A 9 -17.55 -32.30 -19.56
C ALA A 9 -17.09 -32.34 -18.09
N VAL A 10 -16.77 -33.52 -17.56
CA VAL A 10 -16.24 -33.69 -16.18
C VAL A 10 -14.81 -33.16 -16.08
N ILE A 11 -13.97 -33.39 -17.09
CA ILE A 11 -12.59 -32.89 -17.11
C ILE A 11 -12.59 -31.36 -17.19
N MET A 12 -13.50 -30.76 -17.97
CA MET A 12 -13.60 -29.31 -18.11
C MET A 12 -14.07 -28.61 -16.82
N THR A 13 -14.91 -29.27 -16.02
CA THR A 13 -15.35 -28.75 -14.71
C THR A 13 -14.28 -28.88 -13.64
N LEU A 14 -13.44 -29.92 -13.69
CA LEU A 14 -12.31 -30.09 -12.77
C LEU A 14 -11.18 -29.09 -13.05
N LEU A 15 -10.94 -28.71 -14.32
CA LEU A 15 -9.94 -27.67 -14.64
C LEU A 15 -10.39 -26.26 -14.25
N GLY A 16 -11.69 -25.94 -14.31
CA GLY A 16 -12.21 -24.62 -13.93
C GLY A 16 -12.07 -24.29 -12.44
N ALA A 17 -12.10 -25.31 -11.57
CA ALA A 17 -11.92 -25.16 -10.12
C ALA A 17 -10.46 -24.97 -9.70
N ALA A 18 -9.49 -25.36 -10.54
CA ALA A 18 -8.06 -25.23 -10.24
C ALA A 18 -7.52 -23.80 -10.48
N TRP A 19 -8.24 -22.96 -11.22
CA TRP A 19 -7.85 -21.57 -11.50
C TRP A 19 -8.48 -20.52 -10.58
N SER A 20 -9.38 -20.94 -9.68
CA SER A 20 -10.02 -20.06 -8.70
C SER A 20 -9.25 -20.04 -7.38
N ASN A 21 -7.91 -20.01 -7.43
CA ASN A 21 -7.17 -19.51 -6.28
C ASN A 21 -7.36 -18.00 -6.27
N PRO A 22 -8.04 -17.41 -5.27
CA PRO A 22 -7.98 -15.99 -5.08
C PRO A 22 -6.50 -15.69 -4.78
N VAL A 23 -5.77 -15.18 -5.77
CA VAL A 23 -4.50 -14.55 -5.48
C VAL A 23 -4.90 -13.43 -4.53
N ARG A 24 -4.56 -13.57 -3.24
CA ARG A 24 -4.72 -12.45 -2.33
C ARG A 24 -3.77 -11.41 -2.90
N ALA A 25 -4.33 -10.38 -3.53
CA ALA A 25 -3.61 -9.18 -3.91
C ALA A 25 -3.25 -8.45 -2.61
N ASP A 26 -2.35 -9.06 -1.84
CA ASP A 26 -1.82 -8.48 -0.62
C ASP A 26 -0.71 -7.52 -1.04
N TRP A 27 -1.14 -6.36 -1.55
CA TRP A 27 -0.29 -5.25 -1.99
C TRP A 27 0.80 -4.88 -0.99
N ARG A 28 0.61 -5.25 0.28
CA ARG A 28 1.58 -5.09 1.37
C ARG A 28 2.90 -5.80 1.08
N ASP A 29 2.84 -6.98 0.46
CA ASP A 29 4.02 -7.76 0.08
C ASP A 29 4.74 -7.13 -1.12
N ASP A 30 4.00 -6.47 -2.01
CA ASP A 30 4.56 -5.81 -3.19
C ASP A 30 5.31 -4.52 -2.84
N ILE A 31 4.82 -3.75 -1.84
CA ILE A 31 5.43 -2.48 -1.46
C ILE A 31 6.41 -2.60 -0.27
N GLY A 32 6.26 -3.63 0.57
CA GLY A 32 7.09 -3.92 1.74
C GLY A 32 6.95 -2.93 2.92
N THR A 33 7.09 -1.63 2.67
CA THR A 33 6.95 -0.55 3.67
C THR A 33 5.99 0.51 3.16
N PHE A 34 4.99 0.85 3.97
CA PHE A 34 4.05 1.91 3.66
C PHE A 34 4.58 3.25 4.16
N ARG A 35 5.02 4.12 3.25
CA ARG A 35 5.61 5.40 3.57
C ARG A 35 4.58 6.52 3.49
N VAL A 36 4.46 7.27 4.58
CA VAL A 36 3.55 8.41 4.73
C VAL A 36 4.36 9.70 4.74
N GLY A 37 4.22 10.54 3.73
CA GLY A 37 4.87 11.83 3.67
C GLY A 37 4.13 12.92 4.46
N ILE A 38 4.87 13.75 5.18
CA ILE A 38 4.39 14.93 5.89
C ILE A 38 5.32 16.11 5.67
N VAL A 39 4.83 17.33 5.86
CA VAL A 39 5.70 18.51 5.99
C VAL A 39 5.90 18.82 7.46
N ALA A 40 7.16 18.95 7.87
CA ALA A 40 7.55 19.45 9.19
C ALA A 40 8.88 20.20 9.08
N GLU A 41 9.38 20.75 10.19
CA GLU A 41 10.67 21.43 10.19
C GLU A 41 11.81 20.52 9.67
N PRO A 42 12.72 21.04 8.82
CA PRO A 42 13.84 20.26 8.32
C PRO A 42 14.65 19.65 9.47
N GLY A 43 14.90 18.35 9.41
CA GLY A 43 15.61 17.61 10.46
C GLY A 43 14.75 17.18 11.65
N ALA A 44 13.45 17.49 11.65
CA ALA A 44 12.55 17.04 12.71
C ALA A 44 12.46 15.51 12.76
N GLY A 45 12.29 14.80 11.64
CA GLY A 45 12.30 13.33 11.62
C GLY A 45 11.45 12.73 12.76
N ASN A 46 12.07 11.92 13.62
CA ASN A 46 11.41 11.30 14.79
C ASN A 46 11.10 12.27 15.95
N THR A 47 11.55 13.52 15.91
CA THR A 47 11.27 14.53 16.94
C THR A 47 9.94 15.25 16.73
N VAL A 48 9.26 15.02 15.60
CA VAL A 48 7.90 15.52 15.37
C VAL A 48 6.97 14.99 16.47
N PRO A 49 6.37 15.86 17.29
CA PRO A 49 5.51 15.43 18.39
C PRO A 49 4.37 14.54 17.92
N GLY A 50 4.21 13.38 18.57
CA GLY A 50 3.15 12.42 18.24
C GLY A 50 3.44 11.51 17.04
N LEU A 51 4.55 11.71 16.31
CA LEU A 51 4.87 10.89 15.13
C LEU A 51 5.04 9.41 15.48
N ALA A 52 5.70 9.10 16.60
CA ALA A 52 5.84 7.73 17.07
C ALA A 52 4.49 7.04 17.36
N LEU A 53 3.51 7.80 17.89
CA LEU A 53 2.16 7.29 18.15
C LEU A 53 1.42 7.01 16.83
N LEU A 54 1.56 7.89 15.84
CA LEU A 54 0.99 7.69 14.51
C LEU A 54 1.63 6.49 13.80
N THR A 55 2.96 6.37 13.85
CA THR A 55 3.69 5.22 13.28
C THR A 55 3.19 3.90 13.87
N ASP A 56 3.06 3.84 15.20
CA ASP A 56 2.55 2.66 15.89
C ASP A 56 1.09 2.36 15.51
N ALA A 57 0.22 3.36 15.51
CA ALA A 57 -1.19 3.20 15.18
C ALA A 57 -1.39 2.71 13.73
N TYR A 58 -0.70 3.32 12.77
CA TYR A 58 -0.78 2.91 11.36
C TYR A 58 -0.18 1.51 11.15
N THR A 59 0.95 1.21 11.79
CA THR A 59 1.57 -0.13 11.70
C THR A 59 0.60 -1.20 12.18
N LYS A 60 -0.07 -0.97 13.32
CA LYS A 60 -1.07 -1.89 13.88
C LYS A 60 -2.31 -2.02 12.98
N ALA A 61 -2.82 -0.91 12.46
CA ALA A 61 -4.02 -0.90 11.64
C ALA A 61 -3.80 -1.55 10.26
N LEU A 62 -2.64 -1.31 9.65
CA LEU A 62 -2.31 -1.84 8.33
C LEU A 62 -1.74 -3.26 8.38
N GLY A 63 -1.18 -3.69 9.51
CA GLY A 63 -0.54 -5.00 9.64
C GLY A 63 0.76 -5.12 8.85
N MET A 64 1.43 -3.98 8.59
CA MET A 64 2.71 -3.91 7.88
C MET A 64 3.55 -2.74 8.41
N LYS A 65 4.84 -2.71 8.06
CA LYS A 65 5.74 -1.62 8.47
C LYS A 65 5.29 -0.30 7.87
N VAL A 66 5.21 0.73 8.71
CA VAL A 66 4.90 2.11 8.30
C VAL A 66 6.06 3.02 8.66
N GLU A 67 6.42 3.91 7.74
CA GLU A 67 7.45 4.93 7.96
C GLU A 67 6.91 6.31 7.61
N PHE A 68 7.13 7.29 8.48
CA PHE A 68 6.82 8.67 8.17
C PHE A 68 8.05 9.38 7.59
N VAL A 69 7.87 9.96 6.41
CA VAL A 69 8.91 10.69 5.67
C VAL A 69 8.64 12.18 5.81
N VAL A 70 9.60 12.92 6.38
CA VAL A 70 9.49 14.37 6.55
C VAL A 70 10.08 15.09 5.35
N SER A 71 9.23 15.78 4.60
CA SER A 71 9.60 16.68 3.52
C SER A 71 9.79 18.11 4.05
N ARG A 72 10.72 18.85 3.41
CA ARG A 72 11.04 20.24 3.79
C ARG A 72 9.93 21.25 3.46
N ASP A 73 9.12 20.97 2.44
CA ASP A 73 8.06 21.83 1.92
C ASP A 73 7.05 21.01 1.11
N TYR A 74 5.93 21.63 0.71
CA TYR A 74 4.88 20.94 -0.04
C TYR A 74 5.29 20.59 -1.47
N ALA A 75 6.17 21.35 -2.11
CA ALA A 75 6.65 21.02 -3.46
C ALA A 75 7.45 19.71 -3.43
N ALA A 76 8.36 19.56 -2.46
CA ALA A 76 9.11 18.32 -2.23
C ALA A 76 8.20 17.16 -1.83
N LEU A 77 7.13 17.39 -1.05
CA LEU A 77 6.16 16.35 -0.72
C LEU A 77 5.38 15.88 -1.95
N ILE A 78 4.94 16.81 -2.81
CA ILE A 78 4.26 16.50 -4.07
C ILE A 78 5.18 15.71 -5.00
N GLU A 79 6.45 16.13 -5.16
CA GLU A 79 7.45 15.41 -5.95
C GLU A 79 7.70 14.00 -5.40
N ALA A 80 7.77 13.84 -4.07
CA ALA A 80 7.94 12.53 -3.45
C ALA A 80 6.77 11.59 -3.77
N GLN A 81 5.54 12.10 -3.73
CA GLN A 81 4.36 11.30 -4.08
C GLN A 81 4.30 11.00 -5.58
N ALA A 82 4.58 11.98 -6.43
CA ALA A 82 4.55 11.84 -7.89
C ALA A 82 5.58 10.81 -8.40
N ASN A 83 6.73 10.71 -7.73
CA ASN A 83 7.79 9.76 -8.06
C ASN A 83 7.68 8.43 -7.29
N ALA A 84 6.55 8.17 -6.62
CA ALA A 84 6.33 6.95 -5.84
C ALA A 84 7.38 6.68 -4.74
N HIS A 85 7.98 7.74 -4.18
CA HIS A 85 8.84 7.64 -3.01
C HIS A 85 8.04 7.49 -1.71
N ILE A 86 6.76 7.87 -1.73
CA ILE A 86 5.79 7.67 -0.65
C ILE A 86 4.46 7.15 -1.22
N GLU A 87 3.77 6.31 -0.46
CA GLU A 87 2.48 5.73 -0.82
C GLU A 87 1.30 6.63 -0.44
N TYR A 88 1.48 7.49 0.57
CA TYR A 88 0.46 8.41 1.04
C TYR A 88 1.09 9.72 1.50
N ALA A 89 0.35 10.83 1.43
CA ALA A 89 0.81 12.11 1.93
C ALA A 89 -0.30 12.81 2.73
N VAL A 90 0.09 13.45 3.83
CA VAL A 90 -0.80 14.31 4.61
C VAL A 90 -0.53 15.76 4.22
N TYR A 91 -1.43 16.33 3.41
CA TYR A 91 -1.40 17.74 3.04
C TYR A 91 -2.24 18.57 4.00
N SER A 92 -1.81 19.81 4.27
CA SER A 92 -2.67 20.81 4.89
C SER A 92 -3.28 21.74 3.82
N ALA A 93 -4.21 22.61 4.21
CA ALA A 93 -4.86 23.55 3.30
C ALA A 93 -3.87 24.45 2.53
N THR A 94 -2.72 24.79 3.12
CA THR A 94 -1.71 25.62 2.47
C THR A 94 -1.02 24.93 1.30
N ALA A 95 -1.15 23.61 1.15
CA ALA A 95 -0.61 22.88 0.01
C ALA A 95 -1.34 23.18 -1.31
N TYR A 96 -2.55 23.75 -1.24
CA TYR A 96 -3.41 24.06 -2.39
C TYR A 96 -3.47 25.55 -2.73
N ALA A 97 -2.76 26.38 -1.97
CA ALA A 97 -2.76 27.83 -2.13
C ALA A 97 -1.80 28.31 -3.22
#